data_AF-A0A7V4EF62-F1
#
_entry.id   AF-A0A7V4EF62-F1
#
_cell.length_a   1.000
_cell.length_b   1.000
_cell.length_c   1.000
_cell.angle_alpha   90.00
_cell.angle_beta   90.00
_cell.angle_gamma   90.00
#
_symmetry.space_group_name_H-M   'P 1'
#
loop_
_entity.id
_entity.type
_entity.pdbx_description
1 polymer ?
#
loop_
_entity_poly.entity_id
_entity_poly.type
_entity_poly.pdbx_seq_one_letter_code
_entity_poly.pdbx_strand_id
1 'polypeptide(L)'
;MEERMPEEIGLPLEPWDYPEERKRMVGEALERWDERVLEEAVWAYLVRHRKRPDRAVPEAVGRFVRWLALQGRRWPKLEAGDLRAFLLEAKDRGFPGGPKGPLAWPTIERARRALRHLWPFLDWAGHPLPPQVEYPPQMAPVFHEPSPLSEGEWQALWRRAEEYAPAHWRPLLKVLLVLLGEVGLTLKEAAALWKDDLQGKRLLVRGERLREVPLTPLAQEVLEGWLPLREYLAGHQPLPYPHLLLNPSPRKG
;
A
#
# COMPACT_ATOMS: atom_id res chain seq x y z
N MET A 1 39.84 35.62 -18.27
CA MET A 1 38.72 34.83 -18.81
C MET A 1 38.94 33.43 -18.29
N GLU A 2 38.43 33.15 -17.10
CA GLU A 2 38.66 31.91 -16.36
C GLU A 2 37.30 31.21 -16.30
N GLU A 3 37.12 30.20 -17.15
CA GLU A 3 35.94 29.34 -17.13
C GLU A 3 35.98 28.52 -15.84
N ARG A 4 35.19 28.94 -14.85
CA ARG A 4 34.82 28.06 -13.74
C ARG A 4 33.99 26.92 -14.31
N MET A 5 34.59 25.74 -14.34
CA MET A 5 33.88 24.49 -14.57
C MET A 5 32.72 24.35 -13.57
N PRO A 6 31.56 23.82 -13.99
CA PRO A 6 30.44 23.62 -13.10
C PRO A 6 30.82 22.55 -12.07
N GLU A 7 30.73 22.91 -10.79
CA GLU A 7 30.74 21.96 -9.69
C GLU A 7 29.61 20.94 -9.93
N GLU A 8 30.00 19.71 -10.31
CA GLU A 8 29.12 18.56 -10.23
C GLU A 8 28.67 18.44 -8.77
N ILE A 9 27.41 18.77 -8.51
CA ILE A 9 26.73 18.52 -7.24
C ILE A 9 26.56 17.00 -7.13
N GLY A 10 27.65 16.29 -6.84
CA GLY A 10 27.62 14.90 -6.43
C GLY A 10 26.93 14.84 -5.07
N LEU A 11 25.79 14.17 -5.00
CA LEU A 11 25.20 13.76 -3.71
C LEU A 11 26.30 13.10 -2.87
N PRO A 12 26.38 13.37 -1.55
CA PRO A 12 27.37 12.73 -0.70
C PRO A 12 27.24 11.21 -0.87
N LEU A 13 28.34 10.57 -1.30
CA LEU A 13 28.38 9.13 -1.52
C LEU A 13 28.05 8.43 -0.20
N GLU A 14 26.93 7.69 -0.18
CA GLU A 14 26.53 6.93 0.99
C GLU A 14 27.45 5.72 1.15
N PRO A 15 27.61 5.15 2.36
CA PRO A 15 28.42 3.93 2.56
C PRO A 15 28.02 2.76 1.64
N TRP A 16 26.76 2.75 1.17
CA TRP A 16 26.21 1.74 0.26
C TRP A 16 26.78 1.80 -1.16
N ASP A 17 27.32 2.95 -1.56
CA ASP A 17 27.89 3.20 -2.89
C ASP A 17 29.29 2.59 -3.03
N TYR A 18 29.98 2.34 -1.92
CA TYR A 18 31.29 1.67 -1.88
C TYR A 18 31.13 0.15 -1.73
N PRO A 19 31.52 -0.66 -2.73
CA PRO A 19 31.32 -2.12 -2.69
C PRO A 19 31.92 -2.81 -1.46
N GLU A 20 33.13 -2.41 -1.06
CA GLU A 20 33.83 -3.01 0.09
C GLU A 20 33.18 -2.64 1.42
N GLU A 21 32.75 -1.38 1.60
CA GLU A 21 32.06 -0.94 2.82
C GLU A 21 30.69 -1.61 2.94
N ARG A 22 29.92 -1.62 1.85
CA ARG A 22 28.65 -2.35 1.78
C ARG A 22 28.83 -3.82 2.15
N LYS A 23 29.81 -4.50 1.53
CA LYS A 23 30.07 -5.92 1.78
C LYS A 23 30.43 -6.18 3.24
N ARG A 24 31.27 -5.31 3.84
CA ARG A 24 31.61 -5.42 5.26
C ARG A 24 30.39 -5.22 6.15
N MET A 25 29.63 -4.14 5.95
CA MET A 25 28.45 -3.81 6.77
C MET A 25 27.39 -4.90 6.69
N VAL A 26 27.07 -5.40 5.49
CA VAL A 26 26.08 -6.47 5.32
C VAL A 26 26.60 -7.79 5.89
N GLY A 27 27.90 -8.09 5.77
CA GLY A 27 28.50 -9.28 6.38
C GLY A 27 28.38 -9.29 7.90
N GLU A 28 28.78 -8.21 8.55
CA GLU A 28 28.66 -8.02 10.01
C GLU A 28 27.19 -8.11 10.46
N ALA A 29 26.28 -7.55 9.67
CA ALA A 29 24.85 -7.60 9.95
C ALA A 29 24.26 -9.01 9.80
N LEU A 30 24.68 -9.79 8.80
CA LEU A 30 24.25 -11.18 8.60
C LEU A 30 24.77 -12.11 9.71
N GLU A 31 26.00 -11.90 10.18
CA GLU A 31 26.57 -12.69 11.28
C GLU A 31 25.80 -12.51 12.59
N ARG A 32 25.30 -11.30 12.84
CA ARG A 32 24.59 -10.93 14.08
C ARG A 32 23.07 -10.95 13.94
N TRP A 33 22.56 -11.15 12.72
CA TRP A 33 21.17 -10.92 12.37
C TRP A 33 20.69 -9.52 12.78
N ASP A 34 21.47 -8.49 12.45
CA ASP A 34 21.09 -7.09 12.68
C ASP A 34 19.97 -6.69 11.70
N GLU A 35 18.74 -6.78 12.19
CA GLU A 35 17.53 -6.47 11.44
C GLU A 35 17.58 -5.07 10.83
N ARG A 36 18.02 -4.07 11.61
CA ARG A 36 17.96 -2.68 11.19
C ARG A 36 18.95 -2.40 10.06
N VAL A 37 20.18 -2.89 10.17
CA VAL A 37 21.18 -2.72 9.11
C VAL A 37 20.75 -3.45 7.83
N LEU A 38 20.16 -4.64 7.94
CA LEU A 38 19.68 -5.38 6.76
C LEU A 38 18.45 -4.73 6.11
N GLU A 39 17.55 -4.13 6.90
CA GLU A 39 16.44 -3.32 6.41
C GLU A 39 16.92 -2.07 5.65
N GLU A 40 17.88 -1.34 6.22
CA GLU A 40 18.50 -0.16 5.59
C GLU A 40 19.24 -0.55 4.30
N ALA A 41 20.00 -1.65 4.32
CA ALA A 41 20.76 -2.13 3.17
C ALA A 41 19.86 -2.58 2.00
N VAL A 42 18.78 -3.33 2.27
CA VAL A 42 17.86 -3.75 1.20
C VAL A 42 17.08 -2.57 0.65
N TRP A 43 16.76 -1.56 1.47
CA TRP A 43 16.18 -0.31 0.99
C TRP A 43 17.13 0.44 0.05
N ALA A 44 18.41 0.57 0.45
CA ALA A 44 19.45 1.21 -0.37
C ALA A 44 19.61 0.51 -1.74
N TYR A 45 19.56 -0.83 -1.77
CA TYR A 45 19.52 -1.61 -3.01
C TYR A 45 18.33 -1.26 -3.89
N LEU A 46 17.11 -1.25 -3.33
CA LEU A 46 15.88 -1.04 -4.08
C LEU A 46 15.82 0.35 -4.71
N VAL A 47 16.19 1.39 -3.97
CA VAL A 47 16.18 2.78 -4.48
C VAL A 47 17.13 2.94 -5.66
N ARG A 48 18.26 2.24 -5.67
CA ARG A 48 19.27 2.29 -6.75
C ARG A 48 18.88 1.48 -7.98
N HIS A 49 18.16 0.37 -7.80
CA HIS A 49 17.94 -0.61 -8.88
C HIS A 49 16.48 -0.72 -9.35
N ARG A 50 15.54 -0.01 -8.73
CA ARG A 50 14.10 -0.11 -9.04
C ARG A 50 13.48 1.25 -9.25
N LYS A 51 12.76 1.41 -10.37
CA LYS A 51 11.99 2.63 -10.68
C LYS A 51 10.89 2.94 -9.65
N ARG A 52 10.34 1.90 -9.00
CA ARG A 52 9.31 1.99 -7.96
C ARG A 52 9.69 1.04 -6.82
N PRO A 53 10.48 1.49 -5.84
CA PRO A 53 10.89 0.64 -4.73
C PRO A 53 9.70 0.28 -3.84
N ASP A 54 9.54 -1.01 -3.51
CA ASP A 54 8.47 -1.49 -2.63
C ASP A 54 8.88 -1.33 -1.16
N ARG A 55 8.17 -0.46 -0.44
CA ARG A 55 8.42 -0.15 0.96
C ARG A 55 8.11 -1.31 1.92
N ALA A 56 7.40 -2.35 1.46
CA ALA A 56 7.13 -3.55 2.27
C ALA A 56 8.34 -4.50 2.32
N VAL A 57 9.34 -4.34 1.45
CA VAL A 57 10.48 -5.26 1.38
C VAL A 57 11.38 -5.19 2.61
N PRO A 58 11.84 -4.02 3.09
CA PRO A 58 12.63 -3.95 4.32
C PRO A 58 11.94 -4.66 5.49
N GLU A 59 10.68 -4.31 5.76
CA GLU A 59 9.91 -4.91 6.86
C GLU A 59 9.80 -6.45 6.76
N ALA A 60 9.61 -6.99 5.55
CA ALA A 60 9.60 -8.43 5.33
C ALA A 60 10.97 -9.09 5.59
N VAL A 61 12.06 -8.43 5.18
CA VAL A 61 13.44 -8.87 5.41
C VAL A 61 13.76 -8.86 6.91
N GLY A 62 13.50 -7.76 7.62
CA GLY A 62 13.75 -7.68 9.06
C GLY A 62 12.99 -8.73 9.85
N ARG A 63 11.72 -8.99 9.51
CA ARG A 63 10.94 -10.09 10.10
C ARG A 63 11.54 -11.46 9.86
N PHE A 64 12.02 -11.73 8.64
CA PHE A 64 12.65 -13.00 8.34
C PHE A 64 13.98 -13.17 9.08
N VAL A 65 14.81 -12.12 9.13
CA VAL A 65 16.07 -12.09 9.89
C VAL A 65 15.81 -12.34 11.38
N ARG A 66 14.82 -11.65 11.95
CA ARG A 66 14.38 -11.88 13.34
C ARG A 66 14.00 -13.33 13.57
N TRP A 67 13.22 -13.91 12.65
CA TRP A 67 12.83 -15.32 12.75
C TRP A 67 14.04 -16.25 12.70
N LEU A 68 14.99 -16.04 11.77
CA LEU A 68 16.23 -16.82 11.70
C LEU A 68 17.02 -16.77 13.00
N ALA A 69 17.12 -15.58 13.62
CA ALA A 69 17.77 -15.41 14.92
C ALA A 69 17.04 -16.20 16.02
N LEU A 70 15.70 -16.15 16.05
CA LEU A 70 14.88 -16.90 17.01
C LEU A 70 14.97 -18.43 16.82
N GLN A 71 15.15 -18.90 15.60
CA GLN A 71 15.40 -20.32 15.30
C GLN A 71 16.87 -20.74 15.57
N GLY A 72 17.73 -19.82 16.02
CA GLY A 72 19.13 -20.10 16.28
C GLY A 72 19.96 -20.38 15.02
N ARG A 73 19.49 -19.97 13.84
CA ARG A 73 20.24 -20.08 12.59
C ARG A 73 21.48 -19.18 12.65
N ARG A 74 22.49 -19.51 11.85
CA ARG A 74 23.69 -18.69 11.70
C ARG A 74 24.01 -18.53 10.23
N TRP A 75 24.39 -17.35 9.80
CA TRP A 75 24.90 -17.16 8.44
C TRP A 75 26.22 -17.92 8.23
N PRO A 76 26.48 -18.53 7.06
CA PRO A 76 25.59 -18.79 5.92
C PRO A 76 24.85 -20.15 6.02
N LYS A 77 24.73 -20.74 7.21
CA LYS A 77 24.09 -22.05 7.47
C LYS A 77 22.57 -21.91 7.55
N LEU A 78 21.95 -21.73 6.39
CA LEU A 78 20.50 -21.76 6.20
C LEU A 78 20.04 -23.09 5.60
N GLU A 79 18.82 -23.50 5.92
CA GLU A 79 18.17 -24.69 5.37
C GLU A 79 17.27 -24.35 4.18
N ALA A 80 17.07 -25.32 3.28
CA ALA A 80 16.23 -25.16 2.10
C ALA A 80 14.80 -24.70 2.41
N GLY A 81 14.23 -25.22 3.51
CA GLY A 81 12.87 -24.94 3.93
C GLY A 81 12.68 -23.68 4.79
N ASP A 82 13.74 -22.94 5.14
CA ASP A 82 13.64 -21.86 6.14
C ASP A 82 12.64 -20.77 5.73
N LEU A 83 12.65 -20.34 4.47
CA LEU A 83 11.72 -19.32 3.99
C LEU A 83 10.26 -19.81 4.04
N ARG A 84 10.03 -21.09 3.71
CA ARG A 84 8.70 -21.72 3.76
C ARG A 84 8.22 -21.86 5.21
N ALA A 85 9.09 -22.32 6.10
CA ALA A 85 8.79 -22.50 7.52
C ALA A 85 8.43 -21.16 8.18
N PHE A 86 9.21 -20.10 7.91
CA PHE A 86 8.90 -18.74 8.33
C PHE A 86 7.51 -18.29 7.90
N LEU A 87 7.17 -18.45 6.62
CA LEU A 87 5.88 -17.99 6.08
C LEU A 87 4.69 -18.79 6.63
N LEU A 88 4.85 -20.10 6.86
CA LEU A 88 3.83 -20.94 7.48
C LEU A 88 3.65 -20.59 8.97
N GLU A 89 4.73 -20.39 9.71
CA GLU A 89 4.62 -19.96 11.10
C GLU A 89 3.95 -18.59 11.21
N ALA A 90 4.31 -17.65 10.34
CA ALA A 90 3.67 -16.35 10.27
C ALA A 90 2.17 -16.44 9.91
N LYS A 91 1.80 -17.40 9.04
CA LYS A 91 0.40 -17.65 8.67
C LYS A 91 -0.47 -18.04 9.87
N ASP A 92 0.11 -18.76 10.83
CA ASP A 92 -0.63 -19.30 11.98
C ASP A 92 -0.53 -18.42 13.23
N ARG A 93 0.62 -17.78 13.44
CA ARG A 93 0.95 -17.08 14.70
C ARG A 93 1.16 -15.57 14.54
N GLY A 94 1.29 -15.09 13.30
CA GLY A 94 1.70 -13.71 13.02
C GLY A 94 3.22 -13.60 12.85
N PHE A 95 3.67 -12.49 12.28
CA PHE A 95 5.09 -12.23 12.10
C PHE A 95 5.81 -11.97 13.43
N PRO A 96 7.09 -12.34 13.57
CA PRO A 96 7.86 -12.05 14.77
C PRO A 96 7.93 -10.52 14.98
N GLY A 97 7.72 -10.08 16.23
CA GLY A 97 7.65 -8.67 16.59
C GLY A 97 6.38 -7.92 16.14
N GLY A 98 5.44 -8.60 15.47
CA GLY A 98 4.17 -8.04 15.04
C GLY A 98 2.97 -8.43 15.92
N PRO A 99 1.75 -8.03 15.52
CA PRO A 99 0.52 -8.50 16.14
C PRO A 99 0.43 -10.02 16.12
N LYS A 100 0.02 -10.61 17.24
CA LYS A 100 -0.17 -12.06 17.37
C LYS A 100 -1.49 -12.50 16.72
N GLY A 101 -1.47 -13.72 16.18
CA GLY A 101 -2.64 -14.39 15.63
C GLY A 101 -2.51 -14.73 14.14
N PRO A 102 -3.43 -15.53 13.60
CA PRO A 102 -3.34 -16.00 12.22
C PRO A 102 -3.47 -14.84 11.23
N LEU A 103 -2.65 -14.87 10.19
CA LEU A 103 -2.68 -13.90 9.11
C LEU A 103 -3.47 -14.42 7.91
N ALA A 104 -4.02 -13.48 7.14
CA ALA A 104 -4.67 -13.80 5.88
C ALA A 104 -3.62 -14.22 4.82
N TRP A 105 -3.99 -15.15 3.95
CA TRP A 105 -3.14 -15.61 2.84
C TRP A 105 -2.58 -14.49 1.95
N PRO A 106 -3.35 -13.43 1.58
CA PRO A 106 -2.80 -12.31 0.83
C PRO A 106 -1.64 -11.60 1.53
N THR A 107 -1.66 -11.52 2.87
CA THR A 107 -0.56 -10.94 3.66
C THR A 107 0.70 -11.80 3.55
N ILE A 108 0.55 -13.12 3.60
CA ILE A 108 1.66 -14.08 3.48
C ILE A 108 2.24 -14.05 2.06
N GLU A 109 1.40 -14.01 1.03
CA GLU A 109 1.87 -13.88 -0.36
C GLU A 109 2.59 -12.56 -0.63
N ARG A 110 2.15 -11.47 0.00
CA ARG A 110 2.85 -10.19 -0.08
C ARG A 110 4.26 -10.30 0.51
N ALA A 111 4.39 -10.89 1.69
CA ALA A 111 5.70 -11.13 2.32
C ALA A 111 6.57 -12.07 1.48
N ARG A 112 6.01 -13.16 0.93
CA ARG A 112 6.73 -14.09 0.05
C ARG A 112 7.26 -13.38 -1.20
N ARG A 113 6.46 -12.52 -1.84
CA ARG A 113 6.88 -11.73 -3.00
C ARG A 113 7.97 -10.74 -2.63
N ALA A 114 7.84 -10.06 -1.48
CA ALA A 114 8.84 -9.15 -0.98
C ALA A 114 10.20 -9.84 -0.72
N LEU A 115 10.19 -11.02 -0.08
CA LEU A 115 11.39 -11.80 0.21
C LEU A 115 12.13 -12.31 -1.04
N ARG A 116 11.49 -12.34 -2.21
CA ARG A 116 12.18 -12.62 -3.48
C ARG A 116 13.33 -11.64 -3.75
N HIS A 117 13.22 -10.43 -3.22
CA HIS A 117 14.26 -9.41 -3.37
C HIS A 117 15.56 -9.73 -2.63
N LEU A 118 15.55 -10.70 -1.69
CA LEU A 118 16.76 -11.11 -0.97
C LEU A 118 17.86 -11.60 -1.90
N TRP A 119 17.54 -12.38 -2.94
CA TRP A 119 18.53 -12.93 -3.88
C TRP A 119 19.37 -11.86 -4.56
N PRO A 120 18.78 -10.95 -5.36
CA PRO A 120 19.57 -9.96 -6.05
C PRO A 120 20.14 -8.88 -5.11
N PHE A 121 19.51 -8.63 -3.95
CA PHE A 121 20.07 -7.76 -2.91
C PHE A 121 21.36 -8.33 -2.33
N LEU A 122 21.35 -9.59 -1.91
CA LEU A 122 22.48 -10.24 -1.25
C LEU A 122 23.63 -10.50 -2.22
N ASP A 123 23.32 -10.80 -3.48
CA ASP A 123 24.30 -10.84 -4.56
C ASP A 123 24.98 -9.47 -4.77
N TRP A 124 24.19 -8.40 -4.87
CA TRP A 124 24.71 -7.02 -4.92
C TRP A 124 25.56 -6.65 -3.69
N ALA A 125 25.18 -7.13 -2.51
CA ALA A 125 25.93 -6.92 -1.27
C ALA A 125 27.20 -7.77 -1.15
N GLY A 126 27.47 -8.69 -2.09
CA GLY A 126 28.66 -9.56 -2.07
C GLY A 126 28.56 -10.74 -1.11
N HIS A 127 27.33 -11.10 -0.70
CA HIS A 127 27.02 -12.22 0.20
C HIS A 127 25.88 -13.07 -0.39
N PRO A 128 26.06 -13.68 -1.57
CA PRO A 128 24.99 -14.39 -2.26
C PRO A 128 24.33 -15.42 -1.34
N LEU A 129 23.01 -15.57 -1.49
CA LEU A 129 22.24 -16.55 -0.72
C LEU A 129 22.85 -17.96 -0.90
N PRO A 130 22.93 -18.77 0.17
CA PRO A 130 23.43 -20.13 0.06
C PRO A 130 22.59 -20.92 -0.95
N PRO A 131 23.22 -21.74 -1.81
CA PRO A 131 22.56 -22.37 -2.96
C PRO A 131 21.45 -23.33 -2.57
N GLN A 132 21.50 -23.88 -1.35
CA GLN A 132 20.45 -24.76 -0.83
C GLN A 132 19.16 -24.02 -0.44
N VAL A 133 19.17 -22.69 -0.27
CA VAL A 133 17.97 -21.94 0.12
C VAL A 133 17.01 -21.88 -1.04
N GLU A 134 15.80 -22.39 -0.85
CA GLU A 134 14.79 -22.46 -1.89
C GLU A 134 13.78 -21.32 -1.76
N TYR A 135 13.35 -20.79 -2.91
CA TYR A 135 12.22 -19.88 -2.95
C TYR A 135 10.91 -20.68 -3.00
N PRO A 136 10.03 -20.56 -2.00
CA PRO A 136 8.83 -21.38 -1.92
C PRO A 136 7.87 -21.07 -3.07
N PRO A 137 7.14 -22.09 -3.57
CA PRO A 137 6.07 -21.89 -4.53
C PRO A 137 4.98 -21.00 -3.94
N GLN A 138 4.01 -20.60 -4.78
CA GLN A 138 2.81 -19.95 -4.27
C GLN A 138 2.14 -20.83 -3.21
N MET A 139 1.83 -20.23 -2.06
CA MET A 139 1.31 -20.91 -0.88
C MET A 139 -0.19 -20.68 -0.72
N ALA A 140 -0.67 -19.49 -1.09
CA ALA A 140 -2.09 -19.20 -1.04
C ALA A 140 -2.88 -19.99 -2.10
N PRO A 141 -4.08 -20.49 -1.75
CA PRO A 141 -5.04 -20.91 -2.76
C PRO A 141 -5.29 -19.75 -3.73
N VAL A 142 -5.61 -20.07 -4.99
CA VAL A 142 -5.94 -19.05 -6.00
C VAL A 142 -7.13 -18.25 -5.46
N PHE A 143 -6.87 -17.01 -5.04
CA PHE A 143 -7.92 -16.10 -4.61
C PHE A 143 -8.70 -15.70 -5.86
N HIS A 144 -10.01 -15.94 -5.85
CA HIS A 144 -10.90 -15.24 -6.76
C HIS A 144 -10.86 -13.75 -6.39
N GLU A 145 -10.62 -12.90 -7.36
CA GLU A 145 -10.84 -11.46 -7.20
C GLU A 145 -12.26 -11.24 -6.68
N PRO A 146 -12.50 -10.21 -5.82
CA PRO A 146 -13.85 -9.89 -5.41
C PRO A 146 -14.72 -9.72 -6.66
N SER A 147 -15.70 -10.60 -6.82
CA SER A 147 -16.64 -10.49 -7.94
C SER A 147 -17.38 -9.15 -7.83
N PRO A 148 -17.64 -8.46 -8.95
CA PRO A 148 -18.56 -7.34 -8.96
C PRO A 148 -19.87 -7.72 -8.28
N LEU A 149 -20.48 -6.78 -7.56
CA LEU A 149 -21.82 -6.99 -6.99
C LEU A 149 -22.78 -7.38 -8.12
N SER A 150 -23.57 -8.41 -7.89
CA SER A 150 -24.71 -8.70 -8.76
C SER A 150 -25.73 -7.56 -8.67
N GLU A 151 -26.57 -7.42 -9.70
CA GLU A 151 -27.66 -6.43 -9.72
C GLU A 151 -28.55 -6.55 -8.48
N GLY A 152 -28.86 -7.78 -8.04
CA GLY A 152 -29.66 -8.01 -6.84
C GLY A 152 -29.00 -7.50 -5.56
N GLU A 153 -27.69 -7.67 -5.42
CA GLU A 153 -26.92 -7.17 -4.27
C GLU A 153 -26.81 -5.64 -4.30
N TRP A 154 -26.62 -5.05 -5.49
CA TRP A 154 -26.63 -3.60 -5.68
C TRP A 154 -27.97 -2.98 -5.25
N GLN A 155 -29.08 -3.53 -5.72
CA GLN A 155 -30.42 -3.05 -5.36
C GLN A 155 -30.71 -3.22 -3.85
N ALA A 156 -30.24 -4.30 -3.23
CA ALA A 156 -30.37 -4.49 -1.79
C ALA A 156 -29.56 -3.45 -0.99
N LEU A 157 -28.34 -3.15 -1.44
CA LEU A 157 -27.48 -2.14 -0.83
C LEU A 157 -28.08 -0.73 -0.97
N TRP A 158 -28.65 -0.42 -2.13
CA TRP A 158 -29.34 0.84 -2.38
C TRP A 158 -30.50 1.07 -1.41
N ARG A 159 -31.41 0.09 -1.27
CA ARG A 159 -32.53 0.16 -0.32
C ARG A 159 -32.06 0.38 1.12
N ARG A 160 -30.99 -0.32 1.52
CA ARG A 160 -30.40 -0.13 2.86
C ARG A 160 -29.89 1.30 3.09
N ALA A 161 -29.33 1.94 2.06
CA ALA A 161 -28.92 3.34 2.16
C ALA A 161 -30.12 4.30 2.31
N GLU A 162 -31.26 3.97 1.72
CA GLU A 162 -32.51 4.74 1.85
C GLU A 162 -33.13 4.64 3.25
N GLU A 163 -33.05 3.45 3.84
CA GLU A 163 -33.63 3.16 5.15
C GLU A 163 -32.68 3.47 6.31
N TYR A 164 -31.40 3.75 6.02
CA TYR A 164 -30.36 3.90 7.03
C TYR A 164 -30.73 4.91 8.13
N ALA A 165 -30.61 4.48 9.39
CA ALA A 165 -30.69 5.35 10.55
C ALA A 165 -29.27 5.55 11.08
N PRO A 166 -28.74 6.80 11.17
CA PRO A 166 -29.46 8.07 11.15
C PRO A 166 -29.78 8.66 9.76
N ALA A 167 -30.92 9.36 9.64
CA ALA A 167 -31.42 9.88 8.36
C ALA A 167 -30.49 10.90 7.67
N HIS A 168 -29.72 11.68 8.43
CA HIS A 168 -28.80 12.69 7.87
C HIS A 168 -27.64 12.08 7.07
N TRP A 169 -27.35 10.78 7.26
CA TRP A 169 -26.32 10.07 6.48
C TRP A 169 -26.81 9.61 5.11
N ARG A 170 -28.13 9.41 4.93
CA ARG A 170 -28.70 8.81 3.71
C ARG A 170 -28.25 9.51 2.42
N PRO A 171 -28.23 10.85 2.32
CA PRO A 171 -27.79 11.52 1.09
C PRO A 171 -26.32 11.21 0.76
N LEU A 172 -25.43 11.27 1.76
CA LEU A 172 -24.01 10.95 1.56
C LEU A 172 -23.81 9.49 1.17
N LEU A 173 -24.57 8.56 1.77
CA LEU A 173 -24.50 7.14 1.43
C LEU A 173 -24.88 6.91 -0.04
N LYS A 174 -25.96 7.53 -0.52
CA LYS A 174 -26.34 7.45 -1.95
C LYS A 174 -25.25 7.98 -2.87
N VAL A 175 -24.64 9.13 -2.51
CA VAL A 175 -23.51 9.70 -3.27
C VAL A 175 -22.34 8.73 -3.32
N LEU A 176 -21.96 8.13 -2.19
CA LEU A 176 -20.89 7.14 -2.15
C LEU A 176 -21.20 5.92 -3.01
N LEU A 177 -22.44 5.43 -2.97
CA LEU A 177 -22.85 4.31 -3.81
C LEU A 177 -22.67 4.65 -5.29
N VAL A 178 -23.24 5.74 -5.80
CA VAL A 178 -23.10 6.07 -7.23
C VAL A 178 -21.64 6.34 -7.63
N LEU A 179 -20.84 7.00 -6.79
CA LEU A 179 -19.42 7.26 -7.11
C LEU A 179 -18.58 5.98 -7.16
N LEU A 180 -18.80 5.02 -6.26
CA LEU A 180 -18.00 3.80 -6.20
C LEU A 180 -18.55 2.69 -7.12
N GLY A 181 -19.86 2.56 -7.21
CA GLY A 181 -20.54 1.47 -7.93
C GLY A 181 -20.87 1.77 -9.39
N GLU A 182 -21.36 2.97 -9.70
CA GLU A 182 -21.74 3.35 -11.08
C GLU A 182 -20.58 4.01 -11.83
N VAL A 183 -19.89 4.94 -11.16
CA VAL A 183 -18.78 5.71 -11.75
C VAL A 183 -17.44 4.93 -11.65
N GLY A 184 -17.35 3.94 -10.76
CA GLY A 184 -16.18 3.08 -10.62
C GLY A 184 -14.96 3.76 -10.00
N LEU A 185 -15.18 4.76 -9.13
CA LEU A 185 -14.08 5.39 -8.42
C LEU A 185 -13.58 4.51 -7.28
N THR A 186 -12.30 4.62 -6.98
CA THR A 186 -11.79 4.15 -5.69
C THR A 186 -12.25 5.08 -4.56
N LEU A 187 -12.29 4.58 -3.32
CA LEU A 187 -12.60 5.42 -2.15
C LEU A 187 -11.65 6.62 -2.02
N LYS A 188 -10.36 6.41 -2.36
CA LYS A 188 -9.34 7.47 -2.35
C LYS A 188 -9.66 8.56 -3.37
N GLU A 189 -10.07 8.18 -4.58
CA GLU A 189 -10.46 9.14 -5.61
C GLU A 189 -11.72 9.89 -5.21
N ALA A 190 -12.76 9.19 -4.76
CA ALA A 190 -14.02 9.81 -4.33
C ALA A 190 -13.80 10.83 -3.19
N ALA A 191 -12.96 10.49 -2.21
CA ALA A 191 -12.63 11.39 -1.09
C ALA A 191 -11.80 12.62 -1.51
N ALA A 192 -11.08 12.54 -2.62
CA ALA A 192 -10.24 13.62 -3.13
C ALA A 192 -10.97 14.58 -4.09
N LEU A 193 -12.21 14.26 -4.51
CA LEU A 193 -12.98 15.08 -5.43
C LEU A 193 -13.28 16.46 -4.85
N TRP A 194 -13.08 17.48 -5.66
CA TRP A 194 -13.56 18.83 -5.39
C TRP A 194 -14.96 19.01 -5.98
N LYS A 195 -15.72 19.97 -5.47
CA LYS A 195 -17.02 20.35 -6.03
C LYS A 195 -16.90 20.69 -7.52
N ASP A 196 -15.89 21.48 -7.87
CA ASP A 196 -15.68 21.98 -9.24
C ASP A 196 -15.19 20.89 -10.22
N ASP A 197 -14.86 19.70 -9.71
CA ASP A 197 -14.59 18.54 -10.56
C ASP A 197 -15.88 17.97 -11.18
N LEU A 198 -17.06 18.32 -10.63
CA LEU A 198 -18.36 17.99 -11.23
C LEU A 198 -18.69 18.97 -12.36
N GLN A 199 -18.52 18.54 -13.60
CA GLN A 199 -18.68 19.34 -14.81
C GLN A 199 -19.93 18.92 -15.59
N GLY A 200 -21.10 19.25 -15.02
CA GLY A 200 -22.40 18.87 -15.57
C GLY A 200 -22.55 17.35 -15.61
N LYS A 201 -22.49 16.76 -16.80
CA LYS A 201 -22.67 15.30 -17.02
C LYS A 201 -21.39 14.48 -16.89
N ARG A 202 -20.29 15.10 -16.48
CA ARG A 202 -18.97 14.47 -16.38
C ARG A 202 -18.32 14.81 -15.04
N LEU A 203 -17.45 13.93 -14.59
CA LEU A 203 -16.62 14.10 -13.41
C LEU A 203 -15.14 14.07 -13.78
N LEU A 204 -14.40 15.08 -13.35
CA LEU A 204 -12.95 15.16 -13.52
C LEU A 204 -12.24 14.46 -12.35
N VAL A 205 -11.59 13.33 -12.60
CA VAL A 205 -10.92 12.53 -11.56
C VAL A 205 -9.42 12.77 -11.62
N ARG A 206 -8.87 13.34 -10.55
CA ARG A 206 -7.44 13.66 -10.39
C ARG A 206 -6.66 12.55 -9.67
N GLY A 207 -6.86 11.31 -10.10
CA GLY A 207 -6.19 10.12 -9.54
C GLY A 207 -4.73 9.99 -9.96
N GLU A 208 -4.21 8.76 -10.05
CA GLU A 208 -2.86 8.50 -10.61
C GLU A 208 -2.72 9.03 -12.06
N ARG A 209 -3.85 9.12 -12.77
CA ARG A 209 -3.99 9.76 -14.08
C ARG A 209 -5.23 10.64 -14.07
N LEU A 210 -5.09 11.84 -14.62
CA LEU A 210 -6.21 12.73 -14.88
C LEU A 210 -7.12 12.09 -15.92
N ARG A 211 -8.41 11.94 -15.61
CA ARG A 211 -9.41 11.41 -16.55
C ARG A 211 -10.77 12.05 -16.34
N GLU A 212 -11.56 12.10 -17.40
CA GLU A 212 -12.98 12.43 -17.33
C GLU A 212 -13.81 11.15 -17.31
N VAL A 213 -14.83 11.10 -16.46
CA VAL A 213 -15.76 9.98 -16.37
C VAL A 213 -17.18 10.48 -16.62
N PRO A 214 -17.92 9.92 -17.59
CA PRO A 214 -19.33 10.28 -17.79
C PRO A 214 -20.17 9.79 -16.61
N LEU A 215 -21.14 10.59 -16.19
CA LEU A 215 -22.06 10.24 -15.11
C LEU A 215 -23.30 9.54 -15.65
N THR A 216 -23.70 8.44 -15.02
CA THR A 216 -24.98 7.79 -15.31
C THR A 216 -26.15 8.69 -14.88
N PRO A 217 -27.37 8.51 -15.44
CA PRO A 217 -28.52 9.33 -15.06
C PRO A 217 -28.80 9.34 -13.55
N LEU A 218 -28.67 8.17 -12.90
CA LEU A 218 -28.81 8.04 -11.45
C LEU A 218 -27.72 8.82 -10.70
N ALA A 219 -26.47 8.74 -11.17
CA ALA A 219 -25.37 9.50 -10.57
C ALA A 219 -25.59 11.01 -10.68
N GLN A 220 -26.11 11.50 -11.81
CA GLN A 220 -26.47 12.91 -12.00
C GLN A 220 -27.54 13.33 -11.00
N GLU A 221 -28.66 12.60 -10.93
CA GLU A 221 -29.78 12.90 -10.02
C GLU A 221 -29.32 12.95 -8.55
N VAL A 222 -28.54 11.96 -8.11
CA VAL A 222 -28.06 11.89 -6.73
C VAL A 222 -27.08 13.02 -6.40
N LEU A 223 -26.17 13.33 -7.33
CA LEU A 223 -25.21 14.42 -7.12
C LEU A 223 -25.91 15.77 -7.12
N GLU A 224 -26.87 16.00 -8.01
CA GLU A 224 -27.69 17.21 -8.03
C GLU A 224 -28.47 17.38 -6.72
N GLY A 225 -29.07 16.31 -6.20
CA GLY A 225 -29.75 16.33 -4.90
C GLY A 225 -28.81 16.55 -3.71
N TRP A 226 -27.54 16.15 -3.82
CA TRP A 226 -26.53 16.33 -2.78
C TRP A 226 -25.97 17.75 -2.69
N LEU A 227 -25.79 18.44 -3.83
CA LEU A 227 -25.13 19.75 -3.88
C LEU A 227 -25.74 20.79 -2.91
N PRO A 228 -27.07 20.97 -2.81
CA PRO A 228 -27.64 21.91 -1.85
C PRO A 228 -27.31 21.59 -0.39
N LEU A 229 -27.37 20.32 -0.02
CA LEU A 229 -27.00 19.87 1.34
C LEU A 229 -25.51 20.06 1.60
N ARG A 230 -24.67 19.77 0.61
CA ARG A 230 -23.24 20.02 0.67
C ARG A 230 -22.94 21.50 0.90
N GLU A 231 -23.60 22.42 0.17
CA GLU A 231 -23.43 23.86 0.35
C GLU A 231 -23.85 24.30 1.76
N TYR A 232 -24.97 23.78 2.25
CA TYR A 232 -25.40 23.99 3.64
C TYR A 232 -24.31 23.55 4.62
N LEU A 233 -23.77 22.33 4.49
CA LEU A 233 -22.72 21.80 5.37
C LEU A 233 -21.41 22.60 5.27
N ALA A 234 -21.03 23.02 4.06
CA ALA A 234 -19.85 23.85 3.82
C ALA A 234 -19.97 25.22 4.47
N GLY A 235 -21.17 25.83 4.46
CA GLY A 235 -21.45 27.12 5.12
C GLY A 235 -21.27 27.11 6.63
N HIS A 236 -21.25 25.93 7.26
CA HIS A 236 -20.99 25.76 8.70
C HIS A 236 -19.50 25.51 9.01
N GLN A 237 -18.62 25.50 8.01
CA GLN A 237 -17.17 25.34 8.21
C GLN A 237 -16.48 26.71 8.29
N PRO A 238 -15.46 26.88 9.13
CA PRO A 238 -14.75 28.15 9.31
C PRO A 238 -13.91 28.57 8.10
N LEU A 239 -13.65 27.63 7.17
CA LEU A 239 -12.84 27.84 5.97
C LEU A 239 -13.59 27.28 4.76
N PRO A 240 -13.38 27.86 3.57
CA PRO A 240 -13.94 27.31 2.33
C PRO A 240 -13.45 25.87 2.17
N TYR A 241 -14.39 24.95 2.20
CA TYR A 241 -14.13 23.53 2.01
C TYR A 241 -14.37 23.22 0.53
N PRO A 242 -13.35 22.85 -0.29
CA PRO A 242 -13.54 22.62 -1.72
C PRO A 242 -14.08 21.22 -2.04
N HIS A 243 -13.99 20.28 -1.09
CA HIS A 243 -14.33 18.88 -1.31
C HIS A 243 -15.81 18.66 -1.65
N LEU A 244 -16.09 17.71 -2.54
CA LEU A 244 -17.45 17.30 -2.91
C LEU A 244 -18.13 16.55 -1.76
N LEU A 245 -17.38 15.68 -1.06
CA LEU A 245 -17.88 14.90 0.06
C LEU A 245 -17.58 15.63 1.37
N LEU A 246 -18.61 15.83 2.19
CA LEU A 246 -18.53 16.44 3.52
C LEU A 246 -19.21 15.52 4.53
N ASN A 247 -18.72 15.52 5.77
CA ASN A 247 -19.33 14.74 6.85
C ASN A 247 -20.66 15.40 7.26
N PRO A 248 -21.81 14.69 7.14
CA PRO A 248 -23.12 15.22 7.50
C PRO A 248 -23.42 15.14 9.01
N SER A 249 -22.52 14.52 9.80
CA SER A 249 -22.73 14.43 11.24
C SER A 249 -22.62 15.81 11.89
N PRO A 250 -23.52 16.14 12.83
CA PRO A 250 -23.38 17.34 13.63
C PRO A 250 -22.06 17.25 14.42
N ARG A 251 -21.13 18.15 14.16
CA ARG A 251 -19.98 18.32 15.05
C ARG A 251 -20.54 18.82 16.39
N LYS A 252 -20.25 18.11 17.48
CA LYS A 252 -20.45 18.68 18.82
C LYS A 252 -19.62 19.97 18.86
N GLY A 253 -20.30 21.11 18.97
CA GLY A 253 -19.68 22.36 19.39
C GLY A 253 -19.21 22.26 20.82
#